data_AF-X1FLB0-F1
#
_entry.id   AF-X1FLB0-F1
#
_cell.length_a   1.000
_cell.length_b   1.000
_cell.length_c   1.000
_cell.angle_alpha   90.00
_cell.angle_beta   90.00
_cell.angle_gamma   90.00
#
_symmetry.space_group_name_H-M   'P 1'
#
loop_
_entity.id
_entity.type
_entity.pdbx_description
1 polymer ?
#
loop_
_entity_poly.entity_id
_entity_poly.type
_entity_poly.pdbx_seq_one_letter_code
_entity_poly.pdbx_strand_id
1 'polypeptide(L)'
;MKNKAKNFVYFILSFLFLLNILAWLAVYDLNKPQLLEVNFFDVGQGEVIFIETPSRHQILIDGGPSSVILEKLTENLPFWDRTIDLIILTHPEHDHLAGLIEVLKRYKVENILWTGVVRDTAE
;
A
#
# COMPACT_ATOMS: atom_id res chain seq x y z
N MET A 1 -33.71 -8.81 -37.20
CA MET A 1 -33.65 -8.34 -35.79
C MET A 1 -33.22 -9.43 -34.80
N LYS A 2 -33.75 -10.66 -34.83
CA LYS A 2 -33.41 -11.75 -33.89
C LYS A 2 -31.91 -12.09 -33.76
N ASN A 3 -31.13 -12.05 -34.84
CA ASN A 3 -29.69 -12.38 -34.79
C ASN A 3 -28.84 -11.32 -34.06
N LYS A 4 -29.23 -10.04 -34.14
CA LYS A 4 -28.52 -8.98 -33.39
C LYS A 4 -28.68 -9.16 -31.88
N ALA A 5 -29.87 -9.53 -31.42
CA ALA A 5 -30.15 -9.81 -30.01
C ALA A 5 -29.35 -11.02 -29.50
N LYS A 6 -29.27 -12.11 -30.29
CA LYS A 6 -28.47 -13.29 -29.93
C LYS A 6 -26.97 -12.97 -29.84
N ASN A 7 -26.43 -12.23 -30.81
CA ASN A 7 -25.02 -11.82 -30.80
C ASN A 7 -24.69 -10.93 -29.60
N PHE A 8 -25.61 -10.04 -29.22
CA PHE A 8 -25.47 -9.22 -28.02
C PHE A 8 -25.46 -10.06 -26.73
N VAL A 9 -26.32 -11.07 -26.63
CA VAL A 9 -26.31 -12.00 -25.49
C VAL A 9 -25.00 -12.77 -25.40
N TYR A 10 -24.49 -13.31 -26.52
CA TYR A 10 -23.20 -14.00 -26.52
C TYR A 10 -22.03 -13.08 -26.14
N PHE A 11 -22.07 -11.82 -26.57
CA PHE A 11 -21.08 -10.82 -26.16
C PHE A 11 -21.10 -10.61 -24.64
N ILE A 12 -22.29 -10.40 -24.04
CA ILE A 12 -22.43 -10.26 -22.59
C ILE A 12 -21.92 -11.51 -21.86
N LEU A 13 -22.30 -12.70 -22.32
CA LEU A 13 -21.86 -13.96 -21.69
C LEU A 13 -20.34 -14.12 -21.77
N SER A 14 -19.73 -13.81 -22.91
CA SER A 14 -18.28 -13.83 -23.08
C SER A 14 -17.58 -12.82 -22.16
N PHE A 15 -18.13 -11.60 -22.05
CA PHE A 15 -17.61 -10.57 -21.17
C PHE A 15 -17.70 -10.97 -19.68
N LEU A 16 -18.84 -11.52 -19.24
CA LEU A 16 -19.00 -12.02 -17.88
C LEU A 16 -18.09 -13.20 -17.59
N PHE A 17 -17.88 -14.09 -18.56
CA PHE A 17 -16.93 -15.20 -18.46
C PHE A 17 -15.49 -14.69 -18.30
N LEU A 18 -15.09 -13.69 -19.08
CA LEU A 18 -13.78 -13.05 -18.94
C LEU A 18 -13.62 -12.39 -17.57
N LEU A 19 -14.61 -11.64 -17.10
CA LEU A 19 -14.59 -11.04 -15.76
C LEU A 19 -14.50 -12.11 -14.65
N ASN A 20 -15.17 -13.24 -14.82
CA ASN A 20 -15.08 -14.34 -13.87
C ASN A 20 -13.67 -14.93 -13.81
N ILE A 21 -13.01 -15.12 -14.96
CA ILE A 21 -11.60 -15.55 -15.01
C ILE A 21 -10.71 -14.54 -14.29
N LEU A 22 -10.86 -13.24 -14.59
CA LEU A 22 -10.06 -12.19 -13.93
C LEU A 22 -10.28 -12.15 -12.41
N ALA A 23 -11.52 -12.34 -11.95
CA ALA A 23 -11.84 -12.42 -10.53
C ALA A 23 -11.13 -13.62 -9.86
N TRP A 24 -11.16 -14.79 -10.48
CA TRP A 24 -10.48 -15.97 -9.94
C TRP A 24 -8.95 -15.86 -9.95
N LEU A 25 -8.37 -15.18 -10.94
CA LEU A 25 -6.94 -14.87 -10.93
C LEU A 25 -6.56 -13.97 -9.74
N ALA A 26 -7.37 -12.94 -9.44
CA ALA A 26 -7.16 -12.10 -8.26
C ALA A 26 -7.33 -12.87 -6.95
N VAL A 27 -8.36 -13.72 -6.83
CA VAL A 27 -8.56 -14.57 -5.63
C VAL A 27 -7.40 -15.54 -5.43
N TYR A 28 -6.87 -16.12 -6.51
CA TYR A 28 -5.73 -17.03 -6.42
C TYR A 28 -4.47 -16.30 -5.94
N ASP A 29 -4.20 -15.10 -6.44
CA ASP A 29 -3.05 -14.30 -6.04
C ASP A 29 -3.12 -13.86 -4.57
N LEU A 30 -4.30 -13.41 -4.12
CA LEU A 30 -4.53 -13.03 -2.72
C LEU A 30 -4.41 -14.21 -1.74
N ASN A 31 -4.74 -15.43 -2.18
CA ASN A 31 -4.64 -16.65 -1.36
C ASN A 31 -3.25 -17.29 -1.34
N LYS A 32 -2.27 -16.77 -2.08
CA LYS A 32 -0.90 -17.27 -1.98
C LYS A 32 -0.40 -17.08 -0.54
N PRO A 33 0.29 -18.07 0.03
CA PRO A 33 0.90 -17.91 1.34
C PRO A 33 1.92 -16.77 1.28
N GLN A 34 1.68 -15.74 2.08
CA GLN A 34 2.60 -14.61 2.25
C GLN A 34 3.56 -14.95 3.39
N LEU A 35 4.86 -14.77 3.16
CA LEU A 35 5.84 -14.79 4.24
C LEU A 35 5.89 -13.41 4.91
N LEU A 36 6.52 -13.33 6.07
CA LEU A 36 6.86 -12.02 6.64
C LEU A 36 7.87 -11.34 5.71
N GLU A 37 7.53 -10.15 5.24
CA GLU A 37 8.41 -9.32 4.42
C GLU A 37 8.83 -8.09 5.24
N VAL A 38 10.12 -7.78 5.20
CA VAL A 38 10.70 -6.60 5.88
C VAL A 38 11.60 -5.90 4.88
N ASN A 39 11.14 -4.74 4.42
CA ASN A 39 11.81 -3.92 3.42
C ASN A 39 12.41 -2.68 4.07
N PHE A 40 13.72 -2.54 3.95
CA PHE A 40 14.45 -1.33 4.33
C PHE A 40 14.58 -0.46 3.08
N PHE A 41 13.82 0.63 3.02
CA PHE A 41 13.83 1.49 1.85
C PHE A 41 15.02 2.44 1.88
N ASP A 42 15.77 2.45 0.79
CA ASP A 42 16.77 3.49 0.54
C ASP A 42 16.05 4.79 0.15
N VAL A 43 16.04 5.74 1.08
CA VAL A 43 15.44 7.07 0.95
C VAL A 43 16.48 8.19 1.10
N GLY A 44 17.78 7.85 1.07
CA GLY A 44 18.87 8.77 1.35
C GLY A 44 19.15 8.91 2.86
N GLN A 45 18.81 10.07 3.44
CA GLN A 45 18.99 10.33 4.88
C GLN A 45 17.79 9.79 5.68
N GLY A 46 17.99 9.32 6.91
CA GLY A 46 16.92 8.78 7.76
C GLY A 46 16.63 7.30 7.51
N GLU A 47 15.55 6.80 8.11
CA GLU A 47 15.15 5.40 8.01
C GLU A 47 13.69 5.26 7.57
N VAL A 48 13.42 4.24 6.76
CA VAL A 48 12.06 3.80 6.44
C VAL A 48 12.05 2.28 6.37
N ILE A 49 11.23 1.67 7.21
CA ILE A 49 11.04 0.22 7.24
C ILE A 49 9.59 -0.08 6.94
N PHE A 50 9.35 -0.80 5.85
CA PHE A 50 8.03 -1.31 5.50
C PHE A 50 7.97 -2.81 5.83
N ILE A 51 6.93 -3.22 6.55
CA ILE A 51 6.72 -4.60 6.95
C ILE A 51 5.35 -5.04 6.43
N GLU A 52 5.32 -6.17 5.72
CA GLU A 52 4.08 -6.87 5.40
C GLU A 52 4.05 -8.21 6.13
N THR A 53 3.04 -8.42 6.98
CA THR A 53 2.92 -9.66 7.76
C THR A 53 2.36 -10.80 6.90
N PRO A 54 2.48 -12.07 7.33
CA PRO A 54 1.80 -13.19 6.68
C PRO A 54 0.26 -13.04 6.59
N SER A 55 -0.33 -12.20 7.45
CA SER A 55 -1.75 -11.86 7.42
C SER A 55 -2.06 -10.58 6.61
N ARG A 56 -1.09 -10.10 5.83
CA ARG A 56 -1.15 -8.89 4.98
C ARG A 56 -1.38 -7.58 5.74
N HIS A 57 -0.98 -7.51 7.00
CA HIS A 57 -0.92 -6.22 7.70
C HIS A 57 0.31 -5.45 7.23
N GLN A 58 0.09 -4.18 6.91
CA GLN A 58 1.06 -3.24 6.40
C GLN A 58 1.46 -2.29 7.51
N ILE A 59 2.72 -2.39 7.93
CA ILE A 59 3.29 -1.59 9.01
C ILE A 59 4.42 -0.76 8.42
N LEU A 60 4.42 0.53 8.71
CA LEU A 60 5.44 1.45 8.25
C LEU A 60 6.12 2.09 9.47
N ILE A 61 7.44 1.98 9.54
CA ILE A 61 8.26 2.58 10.60
C ILE A 61 9.08 3.69 9.96
N ASP A 62 8.87 4.92 10.45
CA ASP A 62 9.47 6.15 9.94
C ASP A 62 9.22 6.43 8.44
N GLY A 63 9.55 7.66 8.03
CA GLY A 63 9.12 8.25 6.77
C GLY A 63 10.22 8.69 5.84
N GLY A 64 11.45 8.83 6.33
CA GLY A 64 12.47 9.54 5.59
C GLY A 64 12.18 11.05 5.47
N PRO A 65 13.04 11.79 4.77
CA PRO A 65 13.05 13.25 4.72
C PRO A 65 12.16 13.79 3.60
N SER A 66 11.56 12.94 2.77
CA SER A 66 10.90 13.37 1.54
C SER A 66 9.83 12.40 1.05
N SER A 67 9.20 12.75 -0.07
CA SER A 67 8.16 11.96 -0.72
C SER A 67 8.67 10.69 -1.44
N VAL A 68 9.98 10.39 -1.41
CA VAL A 68 10.56 9.18 -2.03
C VAL A 68 9.89 7.91 -1.49
N ILE A 69 9.44 7.92 -0.23
CA ILE A 69 8.67 6.83 0.36
C ILE A 69 7.43 6.43 -0.45
N LEU A 70 6.77 7.37 -1.13
CA LEU A 70 5.56 7.08 -1.92
C LEU A 70 5.88 6.25 -3.17
N GLU A 71 7.04 6.50 -3.78
CA GLU A 71 7.54 5.70 -4.89
C GLU A 71 7.84 4.29 -4.40
N LYS A 72 8.56 4.17 -3.27
CA LYS A 72 8.87 2.88 -2.65
C LYS A 72 7.63 2.08 -2.27
N LEU A 73 6.62 2.72 -1.71
CA LEU A 73 5.34 2.06 -1.44
C LEU A 73 4.66 1.61 -2.73
N THR A 74 4.71 2.39 -3.82
CA THR A 74 4.11 2.01 -5.11
C THR A 74 4.87 0.88 -5.80
N GLU A 75 6.17 0.73 -5.54
CA GLU A 75 6.98 -0.40 -6.03
C GLU A 75 6.65 -1.72 -5.31
N ASN A 76 6.23 -1.64 -4.04
CA ASN A 76 6.02 -2.82 -3.18
C ASN A 76 4.54 -3.16 -2.93
N LEU A 77 3.62 -2.23 -3.18
CA LEU A 77 2.19 -2.44 -3.01
C LEU A 77 1.46 -2.52 -4.37
N PRO A 78 0.36 -3.28 -4.45
CA PRO A 78 -0.51 -3.22 -5.62
C PRO A 78 -0.99 -1.79 -5.89
N PHE A 79 -1.12 -1.41 -7.16
CA PHE A 79 -1.46 -0.02 -7.55
C PHE A 79 -2.79 0.48 -6.97
N TRP A 80 -3.71 -0.43 -6.65
CA TRP A 80 -5.01 -0.14 -6.06
C TRP A 80 -4.97 -0.05 -4.53
N ASP A 81 -3.91 -0.55 -3.91
CA ASP A 81 -3.77 -0.52 -2.46
C ASP A 81 -3.27 0.87 -2.02
N ARG A 82 -4.05 1.44 -1.12
CA ARG A 82 -3.85 2.77 -0.53
C ARG A 82 -4.16 2.73 0.97
N THR A 83 -3.97 1.58 1.59
CA THR A 83 -4.20 1.38 3.03
C THR A 83 -2.88 1.10 3.73
N ILE A 84 -2.74 1.55 4.97
CA ILE A 84 -1.63 1.19 5.86
C ILE A 84 -2.24 0.94 7.24
N ASP A 85 -2.06 -0.24 7.81
CA ASP A 85 -2.67 -0.61 9.10
C ASP A 85 -2.07 0.18 10.26
N LEU A 86 -0.75 0.38 10.24
CA LEU A 86 -0.01 1.03 11.33
C LEU A 86 1.18 1.84 10.81
N ILE A 87 1.25 3.10 11.23
CA ILE A 87 2.49 3.88 11.17
C ILE A 87 3.11 3.91 12.57
N ILE A 88 4.43 3.72 12.65
CA ILE A 88 5.23 3.88 13.85
C ILE A 88 6.24 5.00 13.60
N LEU A 89 6.18 6.06 14.40
CA LEU A 89 7.18 7.13 14.40
C LEU A 89 8.11 6.95 15.60
N THR A 90 9.39 6.69 15.33
CA THR A 90 10.39 6.46 16.37
C THR A 90 10.75 7.74 17.12
N HIS A 91 10.94 8.84 16.38
CA HIS A 91 11.26 10.17 16.90
C HIS A 91 10.86 11.26 15.90
N PRO A 92 10.49 12.49 16.36
CA PRO A 92 9.80 13.49 15.53
C PRO A 92 10.70 14.30 14.58
N GLU A 93 11.98 13.98 14.48
CA GLU A 93 12.96 14.63 13.60
C GLU A 93 12.54 14.57 12.13
N HIS A 94 12.96 15.59 11.37
CA HIS A 94 12.48 15.81 10.01
C HIS A 94 12.73 14.62 9.07
N ASP A 95 13.91 13.99 9.17
CA ASP A 95 14.32 12.85 8.36
C ASP A 95 13.64 11.52 8.75
N HIS A 96 12.76 11.52 9.75
CA HIS A 96 11.89 10.40 10.09
C HIS A 96 10.40 10.76 9.92
N LEU A 97 10.01 12.03 10.09
CA LEU A 97 8.61 12.46 10.05
C LEU A 97 8.13 12.88 8.65
N ALA A 98 8.96 13.54 7.85
CA ALA A 98 8.51 14.29 6.68
C ALA A 98 7.79 13.41 5.64
N GLY A 99 8.34 12.22 5.34
CA GLY A 99 7.69 11.31 4.41
C GLY A 99 6.39 10.68 4.95
N LEU A 100 6.25 10.49 6.26
CA LEU A 100 4.99 10.00 6.85
C LEU A 100 3.85 11.00 6.66
N ILE A 101 4.14 12.31 6.68
CA ILE A 101 3.16 13.34 6.35
C ILE A 101 2.68 13.18 4.89
N GLU A 102 3.57 12.85 3.97
CA GLU A 102 3.21 12.60 2.58
C GLU A 102 2.40 11.31 2.40
N VAL A 103 2.66 10.28 3.21
CA VAL A 103 1.87 9.04 3.29
C VAL A 103 0.46 9.35 3.79
N LEU A 104 0.31 10.08 4.89
CA LEU A 104 -1.00 10.46 5.46
C LEU A 104 -1.90 11.25 4.50
N LYS A 105 -1.29 11.97 3.54
CA LYS A 105 -2.04 12.71 2.49
C LYS A 105 -2.61 11.79 1.40
N ARG A 106 -2.05 10.60 1.20
CA ARG A 106 -2.33 9.74 0.02
C ARG A 106 -2.83 8.34 0.37
N TYR A 107 -2.55 7.87 1.58
CA TYR A 107 -2.95 6.56 2.09
C TYR A 107 -3.94 6.74 3.24
N LYS A 108 -4.91 5.82 3.32
CA LYS A 108 -5.74 5.66 4.50
C LYS A 108 -4.92 4.91 5.55
N VAL A 109 -4.52 5.62 6.60
CA VAL A 109 -3.80 5.06 7.74
C VAL A 109 -4.78 4.76 8.85
N GLU A 110 -4.78 3.53 9.36
CA GLU A 110 -5.74 3.12 10.39
C GLU A 110 -5.28 3.46 11.80
N ASN A 111 -3.99 3.27 12.10
CA ASN A 111 -3.42 3.50 13.41
C ASN A 111 -2.07 4.22 13.30
N ILE A 112 -1.77 5.04 14.32
CA ILE A 112 -0.48 5.72 14.47
C ILE A 112 0.03 5.45 15.88
N LEU A 113 1.22 4.88 15.98
CA LEU A 113 1.99 4.76 17.20
C LEU A 113 3.16 5.73 17.15
N TRP A 114 3.31 6.52 18.21
CA TRP A 114 4.41 7.47 18.33
C TRP A 114 4.71 7.68 19.82
N THR A 115 5.90 8.20 20.09
CA THR A 115 6.40 8.37 21.48
C THR A 115 5.67 9.47 22.25
N GLY A 116 4.92 10.35 21.58
CA GLY A 116 4.31 11.53 22.17
C GLY A 116 5.31 12.62 22.57
N VAL A 117 6.59 12.45 22.23
CA VAL A 117 7.63 13.47 22.44
C VAL A 117 7.41 14.60 21.45
N VAL A 118 7.24 15.80 21.97
CA VAL A 118 7.20 17.03 21.18
C VAL A 118 8.58 17.66 21.22
N ARG A 119 9.13 17.98 20.05
CA ARG A 119 10.37 18.76 19.93
C ARG A 119 10.08 20.09 19.26
N ASP A 120 10.65 21.15 19.83
CA ASP A 120 10.61 22.52 19.31
C ASP A 120 11.86 22.86 18.48
N THR A 121 12.75 21.90 18.23
CA THR A 121 13.96 22.13 17.45
C THR A 121 13.67 22.03 15.96
N ALA A 122 14.31 22.90 15.17
CA ALA A 122 14.22 22.90 13.72
C ALA A 122 14.97 21.72 13.04
N GLU A 123 15.43 20.77 13.85
CA GLU A 123 16.08 19.51 13.50
C GLU A 123 15.31 18.37 14.16
#